data_AF-A0A8J7EZR7-F1
#
_entry.id   AF-A0A8J7EZR7-F1
#
_cell.length_a   1.000
_cell.length_b   1.000
_cell.length_c   1.000
_cell.angle_alpha   90.00
_cell.angle_beta   90.00
_cell.angle_gamma   90.00
#
_symmetry.space_group_name_H-M   'P 1'
#
loop_
_entity.id
_entity.type
_entity.pdbx_description
1 polymer ?
#
loop_
_entity_poly.entity_id
_entity_poly.type
_entity_poly.pdbx_seq_one_letter_code
_entity_poly.pdbx_strand_id
1 'polypeptide(L)'
;MELVEQLISNLGVQEEQAKGGAGLILKLAQDKLGGGEFAKVASVIPGLDTLLGAAPSESGGGMMGALGGMAAGMMGGNQGAALGNLMSLAGGFSQLGMNGDMVTKFFPIILNFVQQKGGTEIAGILSKVLQ
;
A
#
# COMPACT_ATOMS: atom_id res chain seq x y z
N MET A 1 7.61 16.06 4.00
CA MET A 1 7.95 14.62 3.86
C MET A 1 7.99 14.33 2.37
N GLU A 2 9.17 14.04 1.83
CA GLU A 2 9.39 14.02 0.37
C GLU A 2 8.42 13.10 -0.39
N LEU A 3 8.16 11.88 0.10
CA LEU A 3 7.18 10.98 -0.52
C LEU A 3 5.77 11.58 -0.59
N VAL A 4 5.33 12.24 0.49
CA VAL A 4 4.01 12.88 0.56
C VAL A 4 3.92 14.05 -0.42
N GLU A 5 4.97 14.86 -0.50
CA GLU A 5 5.06 15.98 -1.45
C GLU A 5 5.05 15.50 -2.91
N GLN A 6 5.74 14.39 -3.21
CA GLN A 6 5.70 13.78 -4.53
C GLN A 6 4.29 13.30 -4.90
N LEU A 7 3.57 12.66 -3.97
CA LEU A 7 2.20 12.20 -4.19
C LEU A 7 1.23 13.38 -4.44
N ILE A 8 1.32 14.43 -3.62
CA ILE A 8 0.51 15.65 -3.80
C ILE A 8 0.80 16.28 -5.17
N SER A 9 2.08 16.48 -5.50
CA SER A 9 2.49 17.19 -6.72
C SER A 9 2.14 16.42 -8.00
N ASN A 10 2.26 15.08 -7.98
CA ASN A 10 1.98 14.27 -9.17
C ASN A 10 0.49 13.94 -9.34
N LEU A 11 -0.27 13.83 -8.25
CA LEU A 11 -1.64 13.31 -8.31
C LEU A 11 -2.72 14.34 -7.92
N GLY A 12 -2.35 15.51 -7.41
CA GLY A 12 -3.29 16.55 -7.00
C GLY A 12 -4.15 16.16 -5.80
N VAL A 13 -3.66 15.23 -4.96
CA VAL A 13 -4.35 14.78 -3.74
C VAL A 13 -4.00 15.69 -2.56
N GLN A 14 -4.84 15.66 -1.52
CA GLN A 14 -4.57 16.38 -0.28
C GLN A 14 -3.53 15.65 0.58
N GLU A 15 -2.94 16.35 1.56
CA GLU A 15 -1.87 15.81 2.39
C GLU A 15 -2.31 14.57 3.19
N GLU A 16 -3.52 14.58 3.75
CA GLU A 16 -4.10 13.45 4.48
C GLU A 16 -4.32 12.24 3.57
N GLN A 17 -4.74 12.48 2.34
CA GLN A 17 -4.95 11.44 1.33
C GLN A 17 -3.62 10.83 0.88
N ALA A 18 -2.60 11.66 0.68
CA ALA A 18 -1.25 11.21 0.35
C ALA A 18 -0.67 10.34 1.48
N LYS A 19 -0.75 10.81 2.73
CA LYS A 19 -0.27 10.07 3.92
C LYS A 19 -1.04 8.76 4.11
N GLY A 20 -2.37 8.81 4.10
CA GLY A 20 -3.21 7.65 4.31
C GLY A 20 -3.08 6.61 3.19
N GLY A 21 -3.05 7.06 1.93
CA GLY A 21 -2.90 6.17 0.78
C GLY A 21 -1.54 5.49 0.73
N ALA A 22 -0.46 6.22 1.02
CA ALA A 22 0.87 5.64 1.17
C ALA A 22 0.92 4.67 2.35
N GLY A 23 0.32 5.04 3.48
CA GLY A 23 0.22 4.17 4.65
C GLY A 23 -0.53 2.86 4.38
N LEU A 24 -1.61 2.88 3.59
CA LEU A 24 -2.35 1.66 3.21
C LEU A 24 -1.48 0.69 2.41
N ILE A 25 -0.75 1.21 1.42
CA ILE A 25 0.19 0.41 0.62
C ILE A 25 1.30 -0.16 1.51
N LEU A 26 1.81 0.62 2.47
CA LEU A 26 2.86 0.20 3.38
C LEU A 26 2.37 -0.78 4.45
N LYS A 27 1.13 -0.67 4.92
CA LYS A 27 0.49 -1.69 5.78
C LYS A 27 0.34 -3.01 5.03
N LEU A 28 -0.17 -2.98 3.79
CA LEU A 28 -0.22 -4.18 2.98
C LEU A 28 1.18 -4.77 2.75
N ALA A 29 2.18 -3.93 2.53
CA ALA A 29 3.57 -4.37 2.45
C ALA A 29 4.05 -5.04 3.75
N GLN A 30 3.70 -4.49 4.91
CA GLN A 30 3.98 -5.08 6.21
C GLN A 30 3.35 -6.47 6.38
N ASP A 31 2.14 -6.66 5.87
CA ASP A 31 1.40 -7.93 5.98
C ASP A 31 1.88 -9.00 4.99
N LYS A 32 2.36 -8.58 3.81
CA LYS A 32 2.75 -9.49 2.72
C LYS A 32 4.23 -9.81 2.69
N LEU A 33 5.07 -8.87 3.09
CA LEU A 33 6.52 -9.07 3.11
C LEU A 33 6.92 -9.74 4.42
N GLY A 34 7.90 -10.63 4.38
CA GLY A 34 8.48 -11.14 5.62
C GLY A 34 9.10 -10.01 6.45
N GLY A 35 9.17 -10.15 7.78
CA GLY A 35 9.64 -9.07 8.67
C GLY A 35 11.01 -8.47 8.28
N GLY A 36 11.94 -9.30 7.79
CA GLY A 36 13.24 -8.81 7.28
C GLY A 36 13.15 -8.05 5.95
N GLU A 37 12.24 -8.43 5.06
CA GLU A 37 12.01 -7.73 3.79
C GLU A 37 11.30 -6.40 4.02
N PHE A 38 10.26 -6.38 4.85
CA PHE A 38 9.58 -5.15 5.23
C PHE A 38 10.55 -4.19 5.94
N ALA A 39 11.42 -4.68 6.84
CA ALA A 39 12.40 -3.84 7.51
C ALA A 39 13.35 -3.12 6.54
N LYS A 40 13.73 -3.76 5.42
CA LYS A 40 14.52 -3.13 4.35
C LYS A 40 13.75 -2.02 3.63
N VAL A 41 12.45 -2.22 3.36
CA VAL A 41 11.60 -1.20 2.74
C VAL A 41 11.35 -0.04 3.72
N ALA A 42 11.07 -0.36 4.98
CA ALA A 42 10.81 0.57 6.06
C ALA A 42 11.99 1.52 6.30
N SER A 43 13.22 1.01 6.24
CA SER A 43 14.43 1.79 6.54
C SER A 43 14.71 2.91 5.53
N VAL A 44 14.13 2.84 4.33
CA VAL A 44 14.33 3.84 3.27
C VAL A 44 13.18 4.83 3.13
N ILE A 45 12.17 4.77 4.01
CA ILE A 45 11.00 5.65 4.00
C ILE A 45 11.01 6.55 5.24
N PRO A 46 11.50 7.80 5.11
CA PRO A 46 11.41 8.78 6.19
C PRO A 46 9.96 9.04 6.58
N GLY A 47 9.65 8.98 7.89
CA GLY A 47 8.31 9.22 8.40
C GLY A 47 7.35 8.02 8.27
N LEU A 48 7.88 6.80 8.12
CA LEU A 48 7.07 5.58 8.02
C LEU A 48 5.98 5.47 9.09
N ASP A 49 6.31 5.70 10.37
CA ASP A 49 5.35 5.59 11.47
C ASP A 49 4.17 6.56 11.31
N THR A 50 4.44 7.76 10.76
CA THR A 50 3.39 8.74 10.45
C THR A 50 2.50 8.28 9.32
N LEU A 51 3.07 7.64 8.29
CA LEU A 51 2.30 7.09 7.16
C LEU A 51 1.43 5.91 7.64
N LEU A 52 2.00 4.95 8.37
CA LEU A 52 1.26 3.81 8.91
C LEU A 52 0.15 4.26 9.87
N GLY A 53 0.41 5.29 10.69
CA GLY A 53 -0.59 5.87 11.58
C GLY A 53 -1.70 6.64 10.86
N ALA A 54 -1.42 7.20 9.67
CA ALA A 54 -2.40 7.93 8.87
C ALA A 54 -3.29 7.03 8.00
N ALA A 55 -2.88 5.78 7.76
CA ALA A 55 -3.71 4.83 7.03
C ALA A 55 -4.97 4.49 7.81
N PRO A 56 -6.17 4.52 7.18
CA PRO A 56 -7.41 4.09 7.80
C PRO A 56 -7.23 2.73 8.48
N SER A 57 -7.67 2.64 9.73
CA SER A 57 -7.72 1.36 10.43
C SER A 57 -8.76 0.49 9.71
N GLU A 58 -8.40 -0.75 9.37
CA GLU A 58 -9.34 -1.76 8.83
C GLU A 58 -10.40 -2.21 9.86
N SER A 59 -10.76 -1.37 10.82
CA SER A 59 -11.73 -1.64 11.89
C SER A 59 -13.18 -1.82 11.39
N GLY A 60 -13.41 -1.96 10.08
CA GLY A 60 -14.69 -2.29 9.47
C GLY A 60 -14.82 -3.72 8.95
N GLY A 61 -13.77 -4.54 8.99
CA GLY A 61 -13.75 -5.90 8.43
C GLY A 61 -14.02 -6.98 9.47
N GLY A 62 -15.23 -7.05 10.02
CA GLY A 62 -15.66 -8.23 10.79
C GLY A 62 -15.59 -9.52 9.95
N MET A 63 -15.84 -10.68 10.59
CA MET A 63 -15.87 -12.07 10.06
C MET A 63 -16.19 -12.26 8.55
N MET A 64 -17.00 -11.39 7.95
CA MET A 64 -17.36 -11.39 6.53
C MET A 64 -16.24 -10.94 5.56
N GLY A 65 -15.40 -9.97 5.93
CA GLY A 65 -14.26 -9.53 5.10
C GLY A 65 -13.14 -10.58 5.02
N ALA A 66 -12.87 -11.24 6.14
CA ALA A 66 -11.95 -12.38 6.20
C ALA A 66 -12.46 -13.59 5.39
N LEU A 67 -13.77 -13.83 5.38
CA LEU A 67 -14.37 -14.92 4.60
C LEU A 67 -14.36 -14.63 3.09
N GLY A 68 -14.58 -13.38 2.68
CA GLY A 68 -14.45 -12.93 1.29
C GLY A 68 -13.01 -13.01 0.77
N GLY A 69 -12.03 -12.60 1.59
CA GLY A 69 -10.60 -12.72 1.28
C GLY A 69 -10.13 -14.17 1.17
N MET A 70 -10.63 -15.06 2.04
CA MET A 70 -10.37 -16.50 1.99
C MET A 70 -10.98 -17.16 0.74
N ALA A 71 -12.21 -16.81 0.37
CA ALA A 71 -12.85 -17.34 -0.84
C ALA A 71 -12.12 -16.90 -2.13
N ALA A 72 -11.66 -15.64 -2.19
CA ALA A 72 -10.86 -15.13 -3.32
C ALA A 72 -9.48 -15.79 -3.40
N GLY A 73 -8.81 -15.99 -2.25
CA GLY A 73 -7.51 -16.68 -2.18
C GLY A 73 -7.59 -18.17 -2.54
N MET A 74 -8.71 -18.83 -2.26
CA MET A 74 -8.87 -20.28 -2.49
C MET A 74 -9.35 -20.63 -3.91
N MET A 75 -9.99 -19.70 -4.62
CA MET A 75 -10.51 -19.91 -5.99
C MET A 75 -9.63 -19.32 -7.12
N GLY A 76 -8.63 -18.48 -6.81
CA GLY A 76 -7.95 -17.65 -7.81
C GLY A 76 -6.44 -17.79 -7.97
N GLY A 77 -5.76 -18.66 -7.22
CA GLY A 77 -4.28 -18.77 -7.25
C GLY A 77 -3.57 -17.43 -7.01
N ASN A 78 -2.30 -17.28 -7.44
CA ASN A 78 -1.54 -16.02 -7.30
C ASN A 78 -2.25 -14.80 -7.92
N GLN A 79 -2.96 -14.98 -9.03
CA GLN A 79 -3.69 -13.87 -9.68
C GLN A 79 -4.89 -13.40 -8.86
N GLY A 80 -5.57 -14.31 -8.15
CA GLY A 80 -6.63 -13.98 -7.20
C GLY A 80 -6.12 -13.25 -5.97
N ALA A 81 -4.91 -13.58 -5.51
CA ALA A 81 -4.26 -12.89 -4.39
C ALA A 81 -3.90 -11.44 -4.75
N ALA A 82 -3.29 -11.21 -5.92
CA ALA A 82 -2.97 -9.87 -6.41
C ALA A 82 -4.24 -9.01 -6.59
N LEU A 83 -5.30 -9.58 -7.17
CA LEU A 83 -6.60 -8.90 -7.30
C LEU A 83 -7.23 -8.58 -5.93
N GLY A 84 -7.15 -9.51 -4.99
CA GLY A 84 -7.63 -9.29 -3.61
C GLY A 84 -6.89 -8.16 -2.90
N ASN A 85 -5.57 -8.11 -3.04
CA ASN A 85 -4.73 -7.04 -2.49
C ASN A 85 -5.11 -5.67 -3.11
N LEU A 86 -5.28 -5.61 -4.43
CA LEU A 86 -5.69 -4.38 -5.11
C LEU A 86 -7.08 -3.92 -4.68
N MET A 87 -8.02 -4.86 -4.49
CA MET A 87 -9.37 -4.56 -4.04
C MET A 87 -9.42 -4.08 -2.58
N SER A 88 -8.62 -4.67 -1.69
CA SER A 88 -8.46 -4.20 -0.31
C SER A 88 -7.92 -2.75 -0.29
N LEU A 89 -6.86 -2.48 -1.05
CA LEU A 89 -6.32 -1.12 -1.19
C LEU A 89 -7.37 -0.16 -1.76
N ALA A 90 -8.12 -0.55 -2.79
CA ALA A 90 -9.17 0.27 -3.38
C ALA A 90 -10.26 0.64 -2.35
N GLY A 91 -10.61 -0.31 -1.48
CA GLY A 91 -11.50 -0.07 -0.35
C GLY A 91 -10.94 0.96 0.63
N GLY A 92 -9.68 0.82 1.04
CA GLY A 92 -9.02 1.79 1.93
C GLY A 92 -8.89 3.18 1.32
N PHE A 93 -8.58 3.28 0.01
CA PHE A 93 -8.54 4.55 -0.71
C PHE A 93 -9.93 5.20 -0.77
N SER A 94 -10.99 4.41 -0.95
CA SER A 94 -12.37 4.89 -0.90
C SER A 94 -12.73 5.48 0.48
N GLN A 95 -12.22 4.89 1.57
CA GLN A 95 -12.39 5.45 2.93
C GLN A 95 -11.69 6.80 3.11
N LEU A 96 -10.63 7.07 2.34
CA LEU A 96 -9.95 8.37 2.28
C LEU A 96 -10.65 9.38 1.33
N GLY A 97 -11.83 9.04 0.83
CA GLY A 97 -12.57 9.84 -0.14
C GLY A 97 -11.88 9.90 -1.52
N MET A 98 -10.99 8.96 -1.82
CA MET A 98 -10.35 8.84 -3.14
C MET A 98 -11.05 7.78 -3.99
N ASN A 99 -10.91 7.88 -5.31
CA ASN A 99 -11.28 6.78 -6.20
C ASN A 99 -10.31 5.59 -5.99
N GLY A 100 -10.83 4.36 -5.93
CA GLY A 100 -10.04 3.13 -5.84
C GLY A 100 -8.98 2.97 -6.94
N ASP A 101 -9.19 3.57 -8.11
CA ASP A 101 -8.21 3.59 -9.21
C ASP A 101 -6.90 4.32 -8.82
N MET A 102 -6.93 5.20 -7.80
CA MET A 102 -5.75 5.91 -7.32
C MET A 102 -4.65 4.97 -6.82
N VAL A 103 -4.99 3.74 -6.39
CA VAL A 103 -3.99 2.74 -5.99
C VAL A 103 -2.96 2.51 -7.11
N THR A 104 -3.43 2.42 -8.36
CA THR A 104 -2.58 2.19 -9.53
C THR A 104 -1.67 3.38 -9.87
N LYS A 105 -1.99 4.57 -9.34
CA LYS A 105 -1.20 5.81 -9.51
C LYS A 105 -0.25 6.05 -8.36
N PHE A 106 -0.65 5.71 -7.14
CA PHE A 106 0.17 5.84 -5.94
C PHE A 106 1.33 4.85 -5.94
N PHE A 107 1.04 3.58 -6.25
CA PHE A 107 2.02 2.51 -6.19
C PHE A 107 3.31 2.81 -6.99
N PRO A 108 3.27 3.22 -8.27
CA PRO A 108 4.50 3.52 -9.02
C PRO A 108 5.29 4.70 -8.46
N ILE A 109 4.65 5.69 -7.84
CA ILE A 109 5.35 6.82 -7.19
C ILE A 109 6.08 6.33 -5.94
N ILE A 110 5.42 5.53 -5.10
CA ILE A 110 6.04 4.96 -3.89
C ILE A 110 7.17 3.99 -4.28
N LEU A 111 6.95 3.17 -5.30
CA LEU A 111 7.97 2.27 -5.83
C LEU A 111 9.19 3.04 -6.34
N ASN A 112 8.97 4.12 -7.09
CA ASN A 112 10.03 4.97 -7.58
C ASN A 112 10.78 5.67 -6.44
N PHE A 113 10.06 6.17 -5.43
CA PHE A 113 10.67 6.74 -4.23
C PHE A 113 11.57 5.74 -3.50
N VAL A 114 11.07 4.53 -3.25
CA VAL A 114 11.85 3.44 -2.63
C VAL A 114 13.05 3.08 -3.49
N GLN A 115 12.91 3.06 -4.82
CA GLN A 115 14.02 2.83 -5.73
C GLN A 115 15.08 3.94 -5.64
N GLN A 116 14.67 5.20 -5.56
CA GLN A 116 15.59 6.34 -5.43
C GLN A 116 16.36 6.32 -4.10
N LYS A 117 15.71 5.90 -3.01
CA LYS A 117 16.32 5.88 -1.67
C LYS A 117 17.09 4.59 -1.35
N GLY A 118 16.62 3.45 -1.88
CA GLY A 118 17.09 2.11 -1.51
C GLY A 118 17.62 1.26 -2.67
N GLY A 119 17.57 1.77 -3.89
CA GLY A 119 17.98 1.04 -5.09
C GLY A 119 16.97 0.01 -5.57
N THR A 120 17.31 -0.61 -6.71
CA THR A 120 16.43 -1.58 -7.40
C THR A 120 16.14 -2.83 -6.58
N GLU A 121 17.04 -3.25 -5.68
CA GLU A 121 16.78 -4.40 -4.79
C GLU A 121 15.58 -4.15 -3.89
N ILE A 122 15.57 -3.01 -3.17
CA ILE A 122 14.51 -2.69 -2.20
C ILE A 122 13.19 -2.39 -2.92
N ALA A 123 13.25 -1.72 -4.08
CA ALA A 123 12.08 -1.55 -4.93
C ALA A 123 11.52 -2.91 -5.42
N GLY A 124 12.40 -3.84 -5.79
CA GLY A 124 12.03 -5.21 -6.15
C GLY A 124 11.30 -5.93 -5.01
N ILE A 125 11.74 -5.75 -3.76
CA ILE A 125 11.04 -6.27 -2.59
C ILE A 125 9.63 -5.69 -2.49
N LEU A 126 9.48 -4.35 -2.55
CA LEU A 126 8.17 -3.71 -2.48
C LEU A 126 7.24 -4.15 -3.63
N SER A 127 7.78 -4.41 -4.81
CA SER A 127 6.98 -4.85 -5.97
C SER A 127 6.24 -6.18 -5.75
N LYS A 128 6.74 -7.05 -4.85
CA LYS A 128 6.13 -8.33 -4.52
C LYS A 128 4.74 -8.20 -3.89
N VAL A 129 4.43 -7.02 -3.33
CA VAL A 129 3.15 -6.76 -2.64
C VAL A 129 1.94 -6.92 -3.59
N LEU A 130 2.15 -6.74 -4.90
CA LEU A 130 1.09 -6.87 -5.91
C LEU A 130 1.25 -8.11 -6.82
N GLN A 131 2.08 -9.09 -6.43
CA GLN A 131 2.40 -10.30 -7.23
C GLN A 131 1.79 -11.58 -6.64
#